data_AF-A0A1G1VCU5-F1
#
_entry.id   AF-A0A1G1VCU5-F1
#
_cell.length_a   1.000
_cell.length_b   1.000
_cell.length_c   1.000
_cell.angle_alpha   90.00
_cell.angle_beta   90.00
_cell.angle_gamma   90.00
#
_symmetry.space_group_name_H-M   'P 1'
#
loop_
_entity.id
_entity.type
_entity.pdbx_description
1 polymer ?
#
loop_
_entity_poly.entity_id
_entity_poly.type
_entity_poly.pdbx_seq_one_letter_code
_entity_poly.pdbx_strand_id
1 'polypeptide(L)'
;MFKIVKLESGDQIIASWDIVGHLAGWIDILFQESQKLKDCGVLSALILNHENKIYFHGGFVAPNLMLPISYALNEEFYGQYPGTREVEVVPLLLCLVKKELLEKLPIPECAGECIFKDSEYCLKARELGFKSYTTDELIVQFRGKGQGLENKEEFTRQFTLNHNFFKEMWSNKLLEQYKYPIMYHTGVEAPTGFAIAAKNYISALLRSKIKVHYSNLFGIPEGEPLCDDGLVNDARELPPTMDLPQIVWAQAPLFFKNSGKYKIGHCEFEGTIAPSSWISYCNMMDELWVPTKWDKEKFASAGVTAPIYVIPQGIDPNYFHPNMAPIKTDAKEKFKFITNATWEPRKNLRDLIIAFTNEFSRDEDVCLIVKTMSSALSQPVKKETEAIKAPREGARVYVKEDILPTEQLGCFYTAGNCFVLPTHGEGWGLPIFEALACGLPVITTGYGAPNETLRDDNGEPLPGVHFVDWEEGEAKTSYVYLEGNKWAIPKIEDLRAKMRFVFENYKEEKKKALKTSEIIRQKYSWDACAVPIIERLKDIYATH
;
A
#
# COMPACT_ATOMS: atom_id res chain seq x y z
N MET A 1 33.42 -13.45 5.35
CA MET A 1 33.76 -14.85 4.98
C MET A 1 32.46 -15.63 4.76
N PHE A 2 32.32 -16.31 3.63
CA PHE A 2 31.12 -17.08 3.25
C PHE A 2 31.54 -18.50 2.83
N LYS A 3 30.57 -19.42 2.73
CA LYS A 3 30.74 -20.75 2.16
C LYS A 3 30.07 -20.80 0.79
N ILE A 4 30.80 -21.27 -0.22
CA ILE A 4 30.22 -21.67 -1.51
C ILE A 4 30.03 -23.18 -1.52
N VAL A 5 28.81 -23.63 -1.80
CA VAL A 5 28.49 -25.04 -2.00
C VAL A 5 28.08 -25.25 -3.44
N LYS A 6 28.80 -26.12 -4.16
CA LYS A 6 28.47 -26.50 -5.53
C LYS A 6 27.49 -27.68 -5.51
N LEU A 7 26.37 -27.54 -6.18
CA LEU A 7 25.37 -28.59 -6.33
C LEU A 7 25.71 -29.51 -7.52
N GLU A 8 25.09 -30.70 -7.57
CA GLU A 8 25.25 -31.62 -8.70
C GLU A 8 24.75 -31.02 -10.02
N SER A 9 23.75 -30.14 -9.97
CA SER A 9 23.27 -29.37 -11.13
C SER A 9 24.35 -28.43 -11.70
N GLY A 10 25.37 -28.12 -10.91
CA GLY A 10 26.37 -27.10 -11.20
C GLY A 10 26.00 -25.70 -10.72
N ASP A 11 24.76 -25.50 -10.22
CA ASP A 11 24.37 -24.30 -9.50
C ASP A 11 25.21 -24.17 -8.22
N GLN A 12 25.39 -22.94 -7.72
CA GLN A 12 26.14 -22.68 -6.49
C GLN A 12 25.28 -21.97 -5.46
N ILE A 13 25.45 -22.36 -4.20
CA ILE A 13 24.86 -21.69 -3.06
C ILE A 13 25.94 -20.85 -2.37
N ILE A 14 25.68 -19.57 -2.20
CA ILE A 14 26.46 -18.66 -1.35
C ILE A 14 25.74 -18.57 -0.01
N ALA A 15 26.45 -18.80 1.10
CA ALA A 15 25.91 -18.63 2.44
C ALA A 15 26.96 -17.98 3.36
N SER A 16 26.63 -16.84 3.95
CA SER A 16 27.42 -16.22 5.02
C SER A 16 27.43 -17.11 6.27
N TRP A 17 28.56 -17.17 6.98
CA TRP A 17 28.65 -17.89 8.26
C TRP A 17 27.75 -17.30 9.36
N ASP A 18 27.35 -16.05 9.18
CA ASP A 18 26.45 -15.34 10.08
C ASP A 18 24.98 -15.70 9.89
N ILE A 19 24.64 -16.40 8.80
CA ILE A 19 23.30 -16.93 8.60
C ILE A 19 23.12 -18.16 9.49
N VAL A 20 22.12 -18.09 10.36
CA VAL A 20 21.75 -19.15 11.28
C VAL A 20 20.35 -19.64 10.89
N GLY A 21 20.28 -20.91 10.53
CA GLY A 21 19.03 -21.59 10.24
C GLY A 21 19.15 -23.06 10.64
N HIS A 22 18.17 -23.54 11.40
CA HIS A 22 18.07 -24.94 11.83
C HIS A 22 17.18 -25.78 10.90
N LEU A 23 17.03 -25.37 9.64
CA LEU A 23 16.14 -26.05 8.70
C LEU A 23 16.93 -27.09 7.91
N ALA A 24 16.66 -28.38 8.14
CA ALA A 24 17.06 -29.42 7.20
C ALA A 24 16.40 -29.13 5.82
N GLY A 25 17.13 -29.31 4.72
CA GLY A 25 16.58 -29.16 3.37
C GLY A 25 16.47 -27.72 2.83
N TRP A 26 17.05 -26.71 3.48
CA TRP A 26 17.01 -25.33 2.96
C TRP A 26 17.61 -25.16 1.56
N ILE A 27 18.64 -25.96 1.23
CA ILE A 27 19.22 -26.01 -0.13
C ILE A 27 18.19 -26.55 -1.12
N ASP A 28 17.43 -27.58 -0.75
CA ASP A 28 16.41 -28.19 -1.59
C ASP A 28 15.27 -27.20 -1.84
N ILE A 29 14.88 -26.40 -0.84
CA ILE A 29 13.85 -25.35 -0.99
C ILE A 29 14.30 -24.32 -2.03
N LEU A 30 15.49 -23.72 -1.86
CA LEU A 30 16.01 -22.74 -2.83
C LEU A 30 16.17 -23.35 -4.23
N PHE A 31 16.65 -24.59 -4.31
CA PHE A 31 16.78 -25.28 -5.58
C PHE A 31 15.41 -25.48 -6.26
N GLN A 32 14.42 -26.01 -5.54
CA GLN A 32 13.07 -26.24 -6.07
C GLN A 32 12.39 -24.93 -6.50
N GLU A 33 12.49 -23.88 -5.69
CA GLU A 33 11.98 -22.55 -6.04
C GLU A 33 12.65 -22.02 -7.31
N SER A 34 13.98 -22.15 -7.42
CA SER A 34 14.70 -21.68 -8.61
C SER A 34 14.27 -22.40 -9.90
N GLN A 35 13.85 -23.67 -9.82
CA GLN A 35 13.37 -24.43 -11.00
C GLN A 35 12.01 -23.93 -11.51
N LYS A 36 11.22 -23.27 -10.67
CA LYS A 36 9.94 -22.67 -11.06
C LYS A 36 10.13 -21.38 -11.88
N LEU A 37 11.34 -20.82 -11.90
CA LEU A 37 11.66 -19.52 -12.47
C LEU A 37 12.50 -19.66 -13.75
N LYS A 38 11.93 -19.24 -14.88
CA LYS A 38 12.52 -19.46 -16.21
C LYS A 38 13.82 -18.68 -16.47
N ASP A 39 13.91 -17.46 -15.96
CA ASP A 39 14.98 -16.48 -16.19
C ASP A 39 15.74 -16.14 -14.90
N CYS A 40 15.66 -17.03 -13.89
CA CYS A 40 16.40 -16.87 -12.64
C CYS A 40 17.92 -16.93 -12.90
N GLY A 41 18.64 -15.93 -12.40
CA GLY A 41 20.09 -15.95 -12.23
C GLY A 41 20.49 -16.10 -10.77
N VAL A 42 19.83 -15.32 -9.91
CA VAL A 42 20.07 -15.29 -8.47
C VAL A 42 18.75 -15.43 -7.74
N LEU A 43 18.66 -16.34 -6.77
CA LEU A 43 17.50 -16.48 -5.88
C LEU A 43 17.97 -16.38 -4.43
N SER A 44 17.41 -15.43 -3.69
CA SER A 44 17.69 -15.21 -2.26
C SER A 44 16.51 -15.58 -1.38
N ALA A 45 16.78 -15.92 -0.12
CA ALA A 45 15.76 -16.16 0.90
C ALA A 45 15.30 -14.83 1.55
N LEU A 46 14.19 -14.88 2.29
CA LEU A 46 13.89 -13.85 3.30
C LEU A 46 14.87 -14.01 4.46
N ILE A 47 15.55 -12.92 4.81
CA ILE A 47 16.52 -12.87 5.89
C ILE A 47 16.00 -11.94 6.98
N LEU A 48 15.80 -12.47 8.18
CA LEU A 48 15.46 -11.72 9.38
C LEU A 48 16.71 -11.38 10.19
N ASN A 49 16.69 -10.29 10.94
CA ASN A 49 17.73 -9.99 11.92
C ASN A 49 17.49 -10.79 13.22
N HIS A 50 18.37 -10.61 14.20
CA HIS A 50 18.28 -11.25 15.51
C HIS A 50 17.05 -10.84 16.35
N GLU A 51 16.36 -9.76 15.99
CA GLU A 51 15.10 -9.29 16.59
C GLU A 51 13.85 -9.80 15.85
N ASN A 52 14.00 -10.70 14.86
CA ASN A 52 12.94 -11.17 13.95
C ASN A 52 12.30 -10.07 13.08
N LYS A 53 13.02 -8.97 12.84
CA LYS A 53 12.63 -7.95 11.86
C LYS A 53 13.25 -8.27 10.52
N ILE A 54 12.62 -7.84 9.45
CA ILE A 54 13.12 -8.01 8.09
C ILE A 54 14.48 -7.32 7.98
N TYR A 55 15.51 -8.10 7.70
CA TYR A 55 16.85 -7.59 7.44
C TYR A 55 17.07 -7.43 5.93
N PHE A 56 16.71 -8.45 5.17
CA PHE A 56 16.70 -8.40 3.71
C PHE A 56 15.60 -9.26 3.12
N HIS A 57 14.86 -8.68 2.19
CA HIS A 57 13.90 -9.42 1.38
C HIS A 57 13.95 -8.94 -0.08
N GLY A 58 15.17 -8.90 -0.62
CA GLY A 58 15.48 -8.20 -1.85
C GLY A 58 15.30 -6.68 -1.75
N GLY A 59 15.65 -5.99 -2.83
CA GLY A 59 15.68 -4.54 -2.85
C GLY A 59 15.63 -3.96 -4.26
N PHE A 60 15.71 -2.64 -4.29
CA PHE A 60 15.78 -1.82 -5.49
C PHE A 60 16.98 -0.87 -5.40
N VAL A 61 17.41 -0.31 -6.53
CA VAL A 61 18.35 0.81 -6.52
C VAL A 61 17.56 2.11 -6.57
N ALA A 62 17.65 2.91 -5.50
CA ALA A 62 17.09 4.25 -5.47
C ALA A 62 17.74 5.09 -6.59
N PRO A 63 16.97 5.53 -7.60
CA PRO A 63 17.54 6.08 -8.83
C PRO A 63 18.24 7.42 -8.65
N ASN A 64 17.83 8.29 -7.72
CA ASN A 64 18.45 9.61 -7.59
C ASN A 64 19.69 9.55 -6.68
N LEU A 65 19.57 8.83 -5.56
CA LEU A 65 20.65 8.58 -4.61
C LEU A 65 21.68 7.57 -5.13
N MET A 66 21.33 6.72 -6.11
CA MET A 66 22.16 5.61 -6.57
C MET A 66 22.54 4.65 -5.43
N LEU A 67 21.56 4.39 -4.57
CA LEU A 67 21.73 3.61 -3.35
C LEU A 67 20.88 2.33 -3.40
N PRO A 68 21.47 1.14 -3.22
CA PRO A 68 20.69 -0.07 -3.02
C PRO A 68 19.93 -0.02 -1.68
N ILE A 69 18.61 -0.22 -1.72
CA ILE A 69 17.72 -0.18 -0.55
C ILE A 69 16.94 -1.49 -0.48
N SER A 70 16.91 -2.12 0.70
CA SER A 70 16.08 -3.30 0.95
C SER A 70 14.62 -2.90 1.13
N TYR A 71 13.71 -3.70 0.60
CA TYR A 71 12.29 -3.60 0.95
C TYR A 71 12.10 -3.90 2.45
N ALA A 72 11.21 -3.14 3.09
CA ALA A 72 10.75 -3.33 4.47
C ALA A 72 11.87 -3.48 5.51
N LEU A 73 13.02 -2.85 5.27
CA LEU A 73 14.15 -2.94 6.18
C LEU A 73 13.73 -2.52 7.59
N ASN A 74 13.96 -3.40 8.56
CA ASN A 74 13.66 -3.20 9.98
C ASN A 74 12.16 -3.22 10.36
N GLU A 75 11.26 -3.60 9.45
CA GLU A 75 9.87 -3.90 9.78
C GLU A 75 9.75 -5.24 10.51
N GLU A 76 8.76 -5.37 11.39
CA GLU A 76 8.43 -6.67 12.01
C GLU A 76 7.82 -7.61 10.97
N PHE A 77 8.28 -8.87 10.92
CA PHE A 77 7.76 -9.83 9.95
C PHE A 77 6.46 -10.48 10.42
N TYR A 78 5.39 -10.25 9.67
CA TYR A 78 4.06 -10.81 9.88
C TYR A 78 3.56 -11.63 8.67
N GLY A 79 4.43 -11.94 7.72
CA GLY A 79 4.08 -12.61 6.46
C GLY A 79 3.99 -11.66 5.27
N GLN A 80 4.57 -10.46 5.36
CA GLN A 80 4.58 -9.50 4.26
C GLN A 80 5.41 -10.04 3.09
N TYR A 81 5.08 -9.57 1.88
CA TYR A 81 5.71 -9.97 0.61
C TYR A 81 5.60 -11.48 0.33
N PRO A 82 4.36 -12.02 0.23
CA PRO A 82 4.16 -13.44 0.10
C PRO A 82 4.66 -13.99 -1.24
N GLY A 83 5.32 -15.15 -1.19
CA GLY A 83 5.79 -15.91 -2.34
C GLY A 83 7.15 -15.45 -2.91
N THR A 84 7.42 -15.92 -4.12
CA THR A 84 8.66 -15.65 -4.85
C THR A 84 8.47 -14.49 -5.83
N ARG A 85 9.32 -13.45 -5.74
CA ARG A 85 9.19 -12.21 -6.54
C ARG A 85 10.50 -11.76 -7.18
N GLU A 86 10.38 -11.13 -8.34
CA GLU A 86 11.50 -10.45 -9.01
C GLU A 86 11.90 -9.21 -8.21
N VAL A 87 13.21 -9.00 -8.03
CA VAL A 87 13.78 -7.82 -7.38
C VAL A 87 14.98 -7.32 -8.19
N GLU A 88 15.37 -6.06 -8.04
CA GLU A 88 16.51 -5.53 -8.79
C GLU A 88 17.84 -6.01 -8.20
N VAL A 89 17.91 -6.06 -6.87
CA VAL A 89 19.14 -6.39 -6.14
C VAL A 89 18.84 -7.27 -4.94
N VAL A 90 19.81 -8.14 -4.61
CA VAL A 90 19.85 -8.91 -3.36
C VAL A 90 21.27 -8.84 -2.81
N PRO A 91 21.48 -8.73 -1.49
CA PRO A 91 22.79 -8.99 -0.93
C PRO A 91 23.11 -10.48 -1.09
N LEU A 92 24.37 -10.81 -1.39
CA LEU A 92 24.82 -12.19 -1.59
C LEU A 92 25.13 -12.87 -0.24
N LEU A 93 24.25 -12.68 0.75
CA LEU A 93 24.36 -13.26 2.10
C LEU A 93 23.85 -14.70 2.16
N LEU A 94 22.75 -14.99 1.48
CA LEU A 94 22.23 -16.34 1.28
C LEU A 94 21.52 -16.41 -0.06
N CYS A 95 22.14 -17.02 -1.07
CA CYS A 95 21.51 -17.12 -2.37
C CYS A 95 21.94 -18.37 -3.15
N LEU A 96 21.06 -18.80 -4.04
CA LEU A 96 21.35 -19.73 -5.14
C LEU A 96 21.70 -18.93 -6.38
N VAL A 97 22.83 -19.25 -7.00
CA VAL A 97 23.27 -18.68 -8.27
C VAL A 97 23.29 -19.78 -9.34
N LYS A 98 22.59 -19.54 -10.44
CA LYS A 98 22.42 -20.51 -11.51
C LYS A 98 23.71 -20.73 -12.30
N LYS A 99 23.99 -21.99 -12.64
CA LYS A 99 25.15 -22.41 -13.43
C LYS A 99 25.33 -21.57 -14.70
N GLU A 100 24.23 -21.32 -15.42
CA GLU A 100 24.22 -20.59 -16.68
C GLU A 100 24.68 -19.13 -16.52
N LEU A 101 24.43 -18.53 -15.34
CA LEU A 101 24.94 -17.21 -15.00
C LEU A 101 26.42 -17.31 -14.61
N LEU A 102 26.81 -18.29 -13.80
CA LEU A 102 28.20 -18.49 -13.34
C LEU A 102 29.20 -18.68 -14.48
N GLU A 103 28.76 -19.31 -15.59
CA GLU A 103 29.58 -19.48 -16.79
C GLU A 103 29.92 -18.14 -17.49
N LYS A 104 29.12 -17.09 -17.26
CA LYS A 104 29.29 -15.77 -17.87
C LYS A 104 29.76 -14.71 -16.87
N LEU A 105 29.40 -14.84 -15.60
CA LEU A 105 29.65 -13.86 -14.55
C LEU A 105 30.03 -14.59 -13.25
N PRO A 106 31.34 -14.71 -12.94
CA PRO A 106 31.79 -15.36 -11.72
C PRO A 106 31.39 -14.55 -10.48
N ILE A 107 31.13 -15.25 -9.37
CA ILE A 107 30.80 -14.64 -8.08
C ILE A 107 31.97 -13.74 -7.64
N PRO A 108 31.71 -12.50 -7.19
CA PRO A 108 32.76 -11.61 -6.72
C PRO A 108 33.40 -12.13 -5.43
N GLU A 109 34.71 -11.95 -5.27
CA GLU A 109 35.44 -12.40 -4.07
C GLU A 109 34.90 -11.80 -2.76
N CYS A 110 34.31 -10.60 -2.82
CA CYS A 110 33.71 -9.89 -1.70
C CYS A 110 32.18 -10.06 -1.60
N ALA A 111 31.62 -11.13 -2.17
CA ALA A 111 30.19 -11.43 -2.11
C ALA A 111 29.66 -11.41 -0.66
N GLY A 112 28.56 -10.68 -0.44
CA GLY A 112 27.93 -10.55 0.87
C GLY A 112 28.67 -9.62 1.84
N GLU A 113 29.81 -9.05 1.43
CA GLU A 113 30.59 -8.12 2.27
C GLU A 113 30.38 -6.66 1.88
N CYS A 114 29.93 -6.37 0.65
CA CYS A 114 29.67 -5.01 0.18
C CYS A 114 28.41 -4.96 -0.68
N ILE A 115 27.39 -4.26 -0.19
CA ILE A 115 26.08 -4.17 -0.87
C ILE A 115 26.19 -3.60 -2.29
N PHE A 116 27.11 -2.67 -2.54
CA PHE A 116 27.32 -2.11 -3.88
C PHE A 116 27.87 -3.15 -4.87
N LYS A 117 28.73 -4.07 -4.40
CA LYS A 117 29.29 -5.15 -5.23
C LYS A 117 28.28 -6.26 -5.49
N ASP A 118 27.48 -6.60 -4.49
CA ASP A 118 26.35 -7.52 -4.65
C ASP A 118 25.29 -6.96 -5.61
N SER A 119 24.99 -5.68 -5.50
CA SER A 119 24.08 -4.97 -6.39
C SER A 119 24.62 -4.89 -7.82
N GLU A 120 25.91 -4.57 -7.98
CA GLU A 120 26.60 -4.59 -9.27
C GLU A 120 26.52 -5.97 -9.93
N TYR A 121 26.66 -7.05 -9.17
CA TYR A 121 26.52 -8.42 -9.67
C TYR A 121 25.11 -8.68 -10.20
N CYS A 122 24.07 -8.31 -9.44
CA CYS A 122 22.67 -8.45 -9.87
C CYS A 122 22.37 -7.64 -11.14
N LEU A 123 22.85 -6.40 -11.23
CA LEU A 123 22.64 -5.55 -12.41
C LEU A 123 23.37 -6.09 -13.65
N LYS A 124 24.61 -6.58 -13.50
CA LYS A 124 25.34 -7.27 -14.59
C LYS A 124 24.65 -8.56 -15.03
N ALA A 125 24.12 -9.33 -14.09
CA ALA A 125 23.31 -10.51 -14.41
C ALA A 125 22.08 -10.14 -15.26
N ARG A 126 21.42 -9.01 -14.94
CA ARG A 126 20.29 -8.48 -15.71
C ARG A 126 20.68 -8.08 -17.13
N GLU A 127 21.83 -7.43 -17.33
CA GLU A 127 22.36 -7.13 -18.67
C GLU A 127 22.63 -8.40 -19.51
N LEU A 128 22.90 -9.53 -18.85
CA LEU A 128 23.09 -10.84 -19.48
C LEU A 128 21.78 -11.64 -19.67
N GLY A 129 20.63 -11.06 -19.31
CA GLY A 129 19.31 -11.67 -19.44
C GLY A 129 18.86 -12.52 -18.26
N PHE A 130 19.56 -12.45 -17.12
CA PHE A 130 19.22 -13.18 -15.90
C PHE A 130 18.67 -12.24 -14.83
N LYS A 131 17.62 -12.66 -14.12
CA LYS A 131 16.98 -11.86 -13.09
C LYS A 131 17.31 -12.32 -11.68
N SER A 132 17.16 -11.39 -10.74
CA SER A 132 17.26 -11.66 -9.32
C SER A 132 15.87 -11.84 -8.72
N TYR A 133 15.76 -12.80 -7.81
CA TYR A 133 14.53 -13.15 -7.13
C TYR A 133 14.75 -13.26 -5.62
N THR A 134 13.69 -13.08 -4.86
CA THR A 134 13.64 -13.40 -3.44
C THR A 134 12.38 -14.21 -3.14
N THR A 135 12.45 -15.12 -2.15
CA THR A 135 11.34 -15.99 -1.75
C THR A 135 11.17 -16.00 -0.23
N ASP A 136 9.93 -16.01 0.24
CA ASP A 136 9.55 -16.23 1.64
C ASP A 136 9.35 -17.71 1.99
N GLU A 137 9.41 -18.63 1.01
CA GLU A 137 9.36 -20.08 1.22
C GLU A 137 10.54 -20.59 2.06
N LEU A 138 11.62 -19.81 2.12
CA LEU A 138 12.72 -19.98 3.05
C LEU A 138 12.93 -18.70 3.84
N ILE A 139 12.81 -18.82 5.16
CA ILE A 139 13.08 -17.74 6.13
C ILE A 139 14.27 -18.14 7.00
N VAL A 140 15.30 -17.30 7.02
CA VAL A 140 16.51 -17.52 7.83
C VAL A 140 16.80 -16.34 8.74
N GLN A 141 17.60 -16.54 9.79
CA GLN A 141 18.08 -15.46 10.65
C GLN A 141 19.52 -15.10 10.32
N PHE A 142 19.85 -13.81 10.37
CA PHE A 142 21.21 -13.30 10.33
C PHE A 142 21.64 -12.86 11.75
N ARG A 143 22.70 -13.47 12.27
CA ARG A 143 23.27 -13.19 13.59
C ARG A 143 24.61 -12.45 13.56
N GLY A 144 25.04 -12.04 12.38
CA GLY A 144 26.24 -11.24 12.23
C GLY A 144 26.07 -9.88 12.91
N LYS A 145 27.15 -9.38 13.51
CA LYS A 145 27.21 -7.96 13.87
C LYS A 145 27.30 -7.21 12.54
N GLY A 146 26.28 -6.43 12.17
CA GLY A 146 26.32 -5.60 10.96
C GLY A 146 27.65 -4.85 10.86
N GLN A 147 28.29 -4.88 9.69
CA GLN A 147 29.56 -4.19 9.49
C GLN A 147 29.41 -2.71 9.89
N GLY A 148 30.32 -2.19 10.72
CA GLY A 148 30.39 -0.76 11.05
C GLY A 148 30.25 -0.36 12.52
N LEU A 149 30.07 -1.31 13.45
CA LEU A 149 29.98 -0.98 14.89
C LEU A 149 31.34 -0.76 15.57
N GLU A 150 32.43 -1.29 15.01
CA GLU A 150 33.76 -1.23 15.63
C GLU A 150 34.57 0.01 15.22
N ASN A 151 34.35 0.54 14.00
CA ASN A 151 34.93 1.80 13.52
C ASN A 151 34.00 2.51 12.51
N LYS A 152 33.20 3.46 13.01
CA LYS A 152 32.21 4.20 12.20
C LYS A 152 32.84 5.08 11.12
N GLU A 153 34.00 5.68 11.39
CA GLU A 153 34.67 6.57 10.42
C GLU A 153 35.17 5.78 9.22
N GLU A 154 35.86 4.65 9.45
CA GLU A 154 36.34 3.81 8.36
C GLU A 154 35.18 3.21 7.56
N PHE A 155 34.11 2.77 8.23
CA PHE A 155 32.89 2.32 7.55
C PHE A 155 32.31 3.42 6.65
N THR A 156 32.14 4.64 7.17
CA THR A 156 31.59 5.78 6.41
C THR A 156 32.47 6.12 5.20
N ARG A 157 33.80 6.06 5.37
CA ARG A 157 34.77 6.31 4.30
C ARG A 157 34.64 5.25 3.21
N GLN A 158 34.64 3.96 3.57
CA GLN A 158 34.50 2.85 2.62
C GLN A 158 33.15 2.85 1.91
N PHE A 159 32.08 3.13 2.65
CA PHE A 159 30.73 3.26 2.09
C PHE A 159 30.68 4.37 1.03
N THR A 160 31.18 5.57 1.37
CA THR A 160 31.23 6.72 0.45
C THR A 160 32.05 6.40 -0.81
N LEU A 161 33.23 5.77 -0.65
CA LEU A 161 34.06 5.38 -1.79
C LEU A 161 33.33 4.39 -2.71
N ASN A 162 32.76 3.31 -2.16
CA ASN A 162 32.03 2.31 -2.94
C ASN A 162 30.78 2.91 -3.61
N HIS A 163 30.07 3.81 -2.92
CA HIS A 163 28.92 4.52 -3.46
C HIS A 163 29.31 5.39 -4.66
N ASN A 164 30.41 6.14 -4.58
CA ASN A 164 30.89 6.97 -5.68
C ASN A 164 31.25 6.12 -6.92
N PHE A 165 31.99 5.03 -6.74
CA PHE A 165 32.29 4.11 -7.85
C PHE A 165 31.03 3.50 -8.47
N PHE A 166 30.07 3.09 -7.63
CA PHE A 166 28.80 2.55 -8.11
C PHE A 166 28.04 3.59 -8.93
N LYS A 167 27.98 4.83 -8.45
CA LYS A 167 27.35 5.96 -9.15
C LYS A 167 28.02 6.26 -10.49
N GLU A 168 29.34 6.32 -10.55
CA GLU A 168 30.08 6.53 -11.80
C GLU A 168 29.77 5.47 -12.86
N MET A 169 29.62 4.21 -12.44
CA MET A 169 29.37 3.10 -13.35
C MET A 169 27.92 2.99 -13.82
N TRP A 170 26.96 3.23 -12.93
CA TRP A 170 25.56 2.84 -13.16
C TRP A 170 24.58 3.98 -13.34
N SER A 171 24.93 5.21 -12.92
CA SER A 171 23.99 6.33 -12.93
C SER A 171 23.33 6.57 -14.27
N ASN A 172 24.12 6.73 -15.35
CA ASN A 172 23.59 6.94 -16.70
C ASN A 172 22.69 5.77 -17.14
N LYS A 173 23.16 4.52 -16.97
CA LYS A 173 22.43 3.32 -17.40
C LYS A 173 21.08 3.15 -16.70
N LEU A 174 21.01 3.47 -15.39
CA LEU A 174 19.80 3.32 -14.60
C LEU A 174 18.85 4.49 -14.82
N LEU A 175 19.36 5.73 -14.83
CA LEU A 175 18.53 6.93 -15.03
C LEU A 175 17.93 7.02 -16.44
N GLU A 176 18.62 6.53 -17.46
CA GLU A 176 18.12 6.52 -18.84
C GLU A 176 16.85 5.68 -19.01
N GLN A 177 16.60 4.72 -18.11
CA GLN A 177 15.39 3.88 -18.13
C GLN A 177 14.15 4.66 -17.68
N TYR A 178 14.32 5.74 -16.90
CA TYR A 178 13.22 6.54 -16.40
C TYR A 178 12.74 7.53 -17.46
N LYS A 179 11.46 7.47 -17.81
CA LYS A 179 10.82 8.27 -18.87
C LYS A 179 9.72 9.16 -18.32
N TYR A 180 9.22 10.06 -19.17
CA TYR A 180 8.04 10.90 -18.92
C TYR A 180 8.13 11.71 -17.61
N PRO A 181 9.09 12.65 -17.49
CA PRO A 181 9.34 13.38 -16.25
C PRO A 181 8.16 14.25 -15.80
N ILE A 182 7.52 13.90 -14.70
CA ILE A 182 6.42 14.66 -14.13
C ILE A 182 6.83 15.38 -12.86
N MET A 183 6.11 16.44 -12.52
CA MET A 183 6.12 17.00 -11.18
C MET A 183 4.80 16.66 -10.47
N TYR A 184 4.92 16.05 -9.29
CA TYR A 184 3.80 15.59 -8.48
C TYR A 184 3.68 16.47 -7.22
N HIS A 185 2.59 17.23 -7.14
CA HIS A 185 2.27 18.09 -6.02
C HIS A 185 1.30 17.40 -5.07
N THR A 186 1.77 17.02 -3.89
CA THR A 186 0.93 16.36 -2.88
C THR A 186 1.55 16.44 -1.48
N GLY A 187 0.95 15.79 -0.48
CA GLY A 187 1.58 15.50 0.82
C GLY A 187 1.61 13.99 1.04
N VAL A 188 2.69 13.45 1.60
CA VAL A 188 2.91 11.98 1.69
C VAL A 188 3.09 11.45 3.11
N GLU A 189 3.22 12.34 4.10
CA GLU A 189 3.52 11.95 5.48
C GLU A 189 2.28 11.70 6.35
N ALA A 190 1.21 12.48 6.16
CA ALA A 190 0.07 12.45 7.06
C ALA A 190 -0.64 11.08 7.07
N PRO A 191 -1.19 10.61 8.21
CA PRO A 191 -1.95 9.36 8.31
C PRO A 191 -3.37 9.50 7.74
N THR A 192 -3.49 9.93 6.49
CA THR A 192 -4.75 10.20 5.78
C THR A 192 -4.84 9.38 4.51
N GLY A 193 -6.06 9.09 4.04
CA GLY A 193 -6.26 8.38 2.77
C GLY A 193 -5.59 9.07 1.58
N PHE A 194 -5.59 10.41 1.54
CA PHE A 194 -4.92 11.18 0.49
C PHE A 194 -3.41 10.94 0.48
N ALA A 195 -2.74 11.03 1.63
CA ALA A 195 -1.30 10.86 1.72
C ALA A 195 -0.87 9.40 1.47
N ILE A 196 -1.66 8.42 1.95
CA ILE A 196 -1.46 7.01 1.65
C ILE A 196 -1.56 6.77 0.14
N ALA A 197 -2.59 7.30 -0.52
CA ALA A 197 -2.76 7.15 -1.97
C ALA A 197 -1.61 7.82 -2.75
N ALA A 198 -1.24 9.05 -2.38
CA ALA A 198 -0.12 9.77 -2.99
C ALA A 198 1.20 8.98 -2.92
N LYS A 199 1.58 8.54 -1.72
CA LYS A 199 2.79 7.75 -1.49
C LYS A 199 2.82 6.54 -2.43
N ASN A 200 1.72 5.80 -2.47
CA ASN A 200 1.65 4.57 -3.26
C ASN A 200 1.57 4.80 -4.79
N TYR A 201 0.89 5.85 -5.25
CA TYR A 201 0.93 6.24 -6.68
C TYR A 201 2.37 6.59 -7.09
N ILE A 202 3.06 7.42 -6.31
CA ILE A 202 4.45 7.81 -6.59
C ILE A 202 5.34 6.56 -6.64
N SER A 203 5.24 5.67 -5.66
CA SER A 203 6.02 4.42 -5.64
C SER A 203 5.73 3.53 -6.84
N ALA A 204 4.46 3.36 -7.24
CA ALA A 204 4.07 2.56 -8.40
C ALA A 204 4.60 3.16 -9.73
N LEU A 205 4.55 4.49 -9.86
CA LEU A 205 5.11 5.21 -11.01
C LEU A 205 6.64 5.04 -11.08
N LEU A 206 7.35 5.18 -9.96
CA LEU A 206 8.80 4.98 -9.89
C LEU A 206 9.20 3.53 -10.22
N ARG A 207 8.47 2.53 -9.71
CA ARG A 207 8.67 1.12 -10.08
C ARG A 207 8.46 0.87 -11.58
N SER A 208 7.50 1.58 -12.17
CA SER A 208 7.21 1.56 -13.62
C SER A 208 8.15 2.42 -14.46
N LYS A 209 9.24 2.92 -13.86
CA LYS A 209 10.26 3.75 -14.52
C LYS A 209 9.69 5.07 -15.08
N ILE A 210 8.73 5.66 -14.40
CA ILE A 210 8.33 7.05 -14.60
C ILE A 210 9.22 7.95 -13.74
N LYS A 211 9.77 9.01 -14.32
CA LYS A 211 10.58 9.99 -13.58
C LYS A 211 9.66 10.94 -12.82
N VAL A 212 9.71 10.91 -11.49
CA VAL A 212 8.84 11.72 -10.63
C VAL A 212 9.67 12.74 -9.86
N HIS A 213 9.35 14.02 -10.04
CA HIS A 213 9.78 15.11 -9.17
C HIS A 213 8.68 15.35 -8.13
N TYR A 214 9.05 15.55 -6.87
CA TYR A 214 8.10 15.79 -5.78
C TYR A 214 8.08 17.25 -5.37
N SER A 215 6.89 17.76 -5.03
CA SER A 215 6.72 19.05 -4.37
C SER A 215 5.58 19.00 -3.36
N ASN A 216 5.79 19.56 -2.17
CA ASN A 216 4.74 19.60 -1.15
C ASN A 216 3.66 20.64 -1.51
N LEU A 217 2.38 20.32 -1.32
CA LEU A 217 1.26 21.25 -1.46
C LEU A 217 1.35 22.46 -0.51
N PHE A 218 1.76 22.21 0.74
CA PHE A 218 1.66 23.12 1.87
C PHE A 218 3.04 23.49 2.44
N GLY A 219 3.95 23.98 1.60
CA GLY A 219 5.23 24.54 2.06
C GLY A 219 6.43 24.15 1.21
N ILE A 220 7.61 24.30 1.79
CA ILE A 220 8.89 23.91 1.18
C ILE A 220 9.19 22.46 1.59
N PRO A 221 9.55 21.53 0.67
CA PRO A 221 9.75 20.11 0.96
C PRO A 221 10.75 19.80 2.09
N GLU A 222 11.68 20.71 2.37
CA GLU A 222 12.74 20.59 3.38
C GLU A 222 12.21 20.57 4.83
N GLY A 223 10.97 21.03 5.06
CA GLY A 223 10.32 21.02 6.38
C GLY A 223 9.40 19.82 6.64
N GLU A 224 9.16 18.97 5.64
CA GLU A 224 8.30 17.79 5.77
C GLU A 224 9.13 16.58 6.26
N PRO A 225 8.69 15.83 7.28
CA PRO A 225 9.39 14.61 7.70
C PRO A 225 9.50 13.60 6.55
N LEU A 226 10.51 12.73 6.61
CA LEU A 226 10.61 11.58 5.69
C LEU A 226 9.42 10.64 5.90
N CYS A 227 8.89 10.09 4.80
CA CYS A 227 7.88 9.03 4.90
C CYS A 227 8.56 7.67 5.09
N ASP A 228 7.77 6.63 5.33
CA ASP A 228 8.20 5.24 5.50
C ASP A 228 8.57 4.53 4.17
N ASP A 229 8.50 5.21 3.02
CA ASP A 229 8.85 4.65 1.71
C ASP A 229 10.15 5.25 1.15
N GLY A 230 11.16 4.39 0.96
CA GLY A 230 12.48 4.78 0.45
C GLY A 230 12.49 5.30 -0.99
N LEU A 231 11.58 4.84 -1.87
CA LEU A 231 11.47 5.35 -3.24
C LEU A 231 10.88 6.75 -3.25
N VAL A 232 9.85 6.99 -2.44
CA VAL A 232 9.24 8.32 -2.33
C VAL A 232 10.24 9.31 -1.74
N ASN A 233 10.99 8.92 -0.71
CA ASN A 233 12.05 9.75 -0.17
C ASN A 233 13.15 10.06 -1.21
N ASP A 234 13.55 9.07 -2.02
CA ASP A 234 14.51 9.29 -3.12
C ASP A 234 13.98 10.28 -4.17
N ALA A 235 12.68 10.29 -4.47
CA ALA A 235 12.09 11.26 -5.40
C ALA A 235 12.11 12.70 -4.88
N ARG A 236 12.24 12.91 -3.56
CA ARG A 236 12.34 14.23 -2.93
C ARG A 236 13.72 14.88 -3.10
N GLU A 237 14.74 14.10 -3.44
CA GLU A 237 16.09 14.59 -3.70
C GLU A 237 16.20 15.33 -5.05
N LEU A 238 15.22 15.14 -5.95
CA LEU A 238 15.19 15.88 -7.21
C LEU A 238 14.67 17.30 -6.99
N PRO A 239 15.35 18.33 -7.52
CA PRO A 239 14.86 19.68 -7.44
C PRO A 239 13.51 19.81 -8.17
N PRO A 240 12.55 20.55 -7.60
CA PRO A 240 11.30 20.86 -8.28
C PRO A 240 11.57 21.52 -9.64
N THR A 241 10.96 20.98 -10.71
CA THR A 241 11.06 21.53 -12.08
C THR A 241 9.69 21.98 -12.59
N MET A 242 9.46 23.31 -12.62
CA MET A 242 8.13 23.85 -12.91
C MET A 242 7.69 23.67 -14.38
N ASP A 243 8.62 23.44 -15.31
CA ASP A 243 8.37 23.30 -16.75
C ASP A 243 7.85 21.91 -17.19
N LEU A 244 7.59 21.01 -16.26
CA LEU A 244 7.08 19.66 -16.53
C LEU A 244 5.54 19.62 -16.58
N PRO A 245 4.93 18.57 -17.15
CA PRO A 245 3.57 18.19 -16.80
C PRO A 245 3.45 18.04 -15.29
N GLN A 246 2.43 18.68 -14.71
CA GLN A 246 2.23 18.78 -13.27
C GLN A 246 0.93 18.08 -12.87
N ILE A 247 1.01 17.19 -11.90
CA ILE A 247 -0.14 16.53 -11.26
C ILE A 247 -0.33 17.14 -9.88
N VAL A 248 -1.54 17.59 -9.56
CA VAL A 248 -1.90 18.02 -8.21
C VAL A 248 -2.90 17.03 -7.62
N TRP A 249 -2.46 16.19 -6.68
CA TRP A 249 -3.33 15.28 -5.92
C TRP A 249 -3.79 15.97 -4.64
N ALA A 250 -4.99 16.54 -4.69
CA ALA A 250 -5.55 17.35 -3.62
C ALA A 250 -7.05 17.61 -3.83
N GLN A 251 -7.69 18.29 -2.88
CA GLN A 251 -9.00 18.90 -3.14
C GLN A 251 -8.88 20.00 -4.22
N ALA A 252 -9.91 20.15 -5.07
CA ALA A 252 -9.83 21.00 -6.26
C ALA A 252 -9.40 22.45 -6.00
N PRO A 253 -9.78 23.13 -4.88
CA PRO A 253 -9.27 24.47 -4.61
C PRO A 253 -7.75 24.57 -4.58
N LEU A 254 -7.01 23.50 -4.31
CA LEU A 254 -5.54 23.52 -4.30
C LEU A 254 -4.92 23.40 -5.70
N PHE A 255 -5.71 23.19 -6.74
CA PHE A 255 -5.24 23.14 -8.13
C PHE A 255 -4.63 24.47 -8.59
N PHE A 256 -4.85 25.60 -7.88
CA PHE A 256 -4.13 26.86 -8.17
C PHE A 256 -2.61 26.71 -8.05
N LYS A 257 -2.11 25.69 -7.35
CA LYS A 257 -0.68 25.37 -7.25
C LYS A 257 -0.08 24.89 -8.57
N ASN A 258 -0.92 24.39 -9.49
CA ASN A 258 -0.45 23.87 -10.76
C ASN A 258 -0.02 25.01 -11.69
N SER A 259 1.28 25.13 -11.91
CA SER A 259 1.87 26.09 -12.85
C SER A 259 2.59 25.40 -14.01
N GLY A 260 2.32 24.11 -14.23
CA GLY A 260 3.00 23.29 -15.22
C GLY A 260 2.63 23.66 -16.65
N LYS A 261 3.40 23.14 -17.61
CA LYS A 261 3.10 23.27 -19.04
C LYS A 261 1.85 22.50 -19.46
N TYR A 262 1.59 21.40 -18.76
CA TYR A 262 0.38 20.59 -18.89
C TYR A 262 -0.14 20.29 -17.48
N LYS A 263 -1.38 20.70 -17.20
CA LYS A 263 -1.93 20.79 -15.85
C LYS A 263 -2.96 19.69 -15.61
N ILE A 264 -2.64 18.78 -14.71
CA ILE A 264 -3.51 17.69 -14.31
C ILE A 264 -3.99 17.94 -12.88
N GLY A 265 -5.30 18.06 -12.71
CA GLY A 265 -5.92 18.01 -11.39
C GLY A 265 -6.32 16.58 -11.06
N HIS A 266 -5.97 16.07 -9.89
CA HIS A 266 -6.35 14.73 -9.44
C HIS A 266 -7.07 14.84 -8.09
N CYS A 267 -8.36 14.51 -8.04
CA CYS A 267 -9.16 14.65 -6.82
C CYS A 267 -10.27 13.60 -6.70
N GLU A 268 -10.89 13.55 -5.53
CA GLU A 268 -12.06 12.73 -5.23
C GLU A 268 -13.06 13.53 -4.39
N PHE A 269 -14.33 13.08 -4.38
CA PHE A 269 -15.37 13.73 -3.60
C PHE A 269 -16.47 12.76 -3.17
N GLU A 270 -16.79 12.71 -1.88
CA GLU A 270 -17.75 11.73 -1.32
C GLU A 270 -19.23 12.14 -1.42
N GLY A 271 -19.54 13.42 -1.67
CA GLY A 271 -20.91 13.91 -1.72
C GLY A 271 -21.60 13.65 -3.06
N THR A 272 -22.92 13.82 -3.08
CA THR A 272 -23.76 13.54 -4.26
C THR A 272 -23.45 14.50 -5.42
N ILE A 273 -23.15 15.78 -5.10
CA ILE A 273 -22.98 16.85 -6.08
C ILE A 273 -21.60 17.47 -5.87
N ALA A 274 -20.77 17.58 -6.92
CA ALA A 274 -19.49 18.26 -6.80
C ALA A 274 -19.70 19.74 -6.39
N PRO A 275 -18.90 20.30 -5.46
CA PRO A 275 -19.12 21.66 -4.98
C PRO A 275 -18.98 22.68 -6.11
N SER A 276 -19.91 23.64 -6.20
CA SER A 276 -19.86 24.65 -7.25
C SER A 276 -18.57 25.48 -7.23
N SER A 277 -18.02 25.69 -6.03
CA SER A 277 -16.73 26.37 -5.82
C SER A 277 -15.53 25.60 -6.39
N TRP A 278 -15.65 24.31 -6.65
CA TRP A 278 -14.56 23.49 -7.21
C TRP A 278 -14.49 23.56 -8.73
N ILE A 279 -15.62 23.84 -9.41
CA ILE A 279 -15.74 23.76 -10.87
C ILE A 279 -14.72 24.67 -11.58
N SER A 280 -14.57 25.91 -11.11
CA SER A 280 -13.61 26.85 -11.70
C SER A 280 -12.17 26.35 -11.61
N TYR A 281 -11.77 25.79 -10.47
CA TYR A 281 -10.45 25.20 -10.29
C TYR A 281 -10.24 23.96 -11.16
N CYS A 282 -11.25 23.10 -11.30
CA CYS A 282 -11.20 21.97 -12.23
C CYS A 282 -11.00 22.44 -13.68
N ASN A 283 -11.72 23.49 -14.10
CA ASN A 283 -11.63 24.04 -15.46
C ASN A 283 -10.38 24.90 -15.72
N MET A 284 -9.55 25.15 -14.70
CA MET A 284 -8.20 25.72 -14.89
C MET A 284 -7.17 24.68 -15.34
N MET A 285 -7.50 23.39 -15.25
CA MET A 285 -6.64 22.27 -15.64
C MET A 285 -6.84 21.89 -17.11
N ASP A 286 -5.82 21.28 -17.71
CA ASP A 286 -5.92 20.70 -19.07
C ASP A 286 -6.69 19.38 -19.04
N GLU A 287 -6.59 18.61 -17.95
CA GLU A 287 -7.44 17.44 -17.68
C GLU A 287 -7.62 17.19 -16.17
N LEU A 288 -8.68 16.46 -15.84
CA LEU A 288 -9.04 16.05 -14.49
C LEU A 288 -8.97 14.52 -14.36
N TRP A 289 -8.37 14.04 -13.29
CA TRP A 289 -8.35 12.63 -12.90
C TRP A 289 -9.20 12.43 -11.65
N VAL A 290 -10.04 11.40 -11.66
CA VAL A 290 -10.95 11.05 -10.57
C VAL A 290 -11.00 9.53 -10.39
N PRO A 291 -11.33 9.00 -9.20
CA PRO A 291 -11.12 7.57 -8.95
C PRO A 291 -12.19 6.66 -9.56
N THR A 292 -13.39 7.18 -9.84
CA THR A 292 -14.52 6.37 -10.34
C THR A 292 -15.26 7.02 -11.51
N LYS A 293 -16.08 6.23 -12.23
CA LYS A 293 -17.00 6.78 -13.24
C LYS A 293 -18.07 7.63 -12.58
N TRP A 294 -18.51 7.27 -11.37
CA TRP A 294 -19.43 8.04 -10.55
C TRP A 294 -18.89 9.45 -10.26
N ASP A 295 -17.61 9.58 -9.89
CA ASP A 295 -16.98 10.90 -9.77
C ASP A 295 -16.95 11.64 -11.10
N LYS A 296 -16.58 10.96 -12.19
CA LYS A 296 -16.52 11.56 -13.52
C LYS A 296 -17.87 12.15 -13.94
N GLU A 297 -18.94 11.38 -13.80
CA GLU A 297 -20.31 11.81 -14.13
C GLU A 297 -20.77 12.97 -13.25
N LYS A 298 -20.45 12.92 -11.95
CA LYS A 298 -20.77 13.97 -10.99
C LYS A 298 -20.05 15.29 -11.32
N PHE A 299 -18.75 15.26 -11.60
CA PHE A 299 -17.99 16.47 -11.98
C PHE A 299 -18.44 17.00 -13.34
N ALA A 300 -18.68 16.12 -14.32
CA ALA A 300 -19.19 16.54 -15.63
C ALA A 300 -20.57 17.21 -15.52
N SER A 301 -21.49 16.62 -14.73
CA SER A 301 -22.82 17.17 -14.51
C SER A 301 -22.81 18.49 -13.73
N ALA A 302 -21.80 18.70 -12.89
CA ALA A 302 -21.59 19.96 -12.19
C ALA A 302 -21.09 21.09 -13.11
N GLY A 303 -20.62 20.79 -14.32
CA GLY A 303 -20.14 21.79 -15.28
C GLY A 303 -18.62 21.84 -15.47
N VAL A 304 -17.90 20.78 -15.08
CA VAL A 304 -16.50 20.62 -15.48
C VAL A 304 -16.45 20.31 -16.98
N THR A 305 -15.72 21.14 -17.73
CA THR A 305 -15.54 21.04 -19.18
C THR A 305 -14.20 20.43 -19.58
N ALA A 306 -13.23 20.41 -18.66
CA ALA A 306 -11.96 19.72 -18.88
C ALA A 306 -12.20 18.20 -19.08
N PRO A 307 -11.45 17.52 -19.97
CA PRO A 307 -11.49 16.06 -20.10
C PRO A 307 -11.30 15.37 -18.75
N ILE A 308 -12.16 14.39 -18.43
CA ILE A 308 -12.12 13.66 -17.17
C ILE A 308 -11.76 12.20 -17.40
N TYR A 309 -10.70 11.72 -16.73
CA TYR A 309 -10.21 10.34 -16.78
C TYR A 309 -10.38 9.64 -15.44
N VAL A 310 -10.61 8.33 -15.49
CA VAL A 310 -10.82 7.49 -14.30
C VAL A 310 -9.49 6.85 -13.91
N ILE A 311 -8.98 7.20 -12.73
CA ILE A 311 -7.72 6.73 -12.15
C ILE A 311 -8.00 6.07 -10.79
N PRO A 312 -8.27 4.75 -10.75
CA PRO A 312 -8.60 4.03 -9.52
C PRO A 312 -7.49 4.08 -8.47
N GLN A 313 -7.83 3.93 -7.20
CA GLN A 313 -6.85 3.70 -6.12
C GLN A 313 -6.65 2.21 -5.87
N GLY A 314 -5.57 1.84 -5.20
CA GLY A 314 -5.19 0.44 -4.99
C GLY A 314 -4.95 0.07 -3.53
N ILE A 315 -4.45 -1.15 -3.35
CA ILE A 315 -3.89 -1.68 -2.12
C ILE A 315 -2.48 -2.22 -2.40
N ASP A 316 -1.68 -2.40 -1.35
CA ASP A 316 -0.42 -3.13 -1.45
C ASP A 316 -0.65 -4.62 -1.11
N PRO A 317 -0.60 -5.55 -2.09
CA PRO A 317 -0.83 -6.97 -1.84
C PRO A 317 0.27 -7.61 -1.00
N ASN A 318 1.41 -6.95 -0.78
CA ASN A 318 2.45 -7.42 0.14
C ASN A 318 2.06 -7.23 1.60
N TYR A 319 1.15 -6.31 1.91
CA TYR A 319 0.73 -5.99 3.27
C TYR A 319 -0.74 -6.37 3.54
N PHE A 320 -1.56 -6.49 2.49
CA PHE A 320 -2.97 -6.80 2.59
C PHE A 320 -3.30 -8.11 1.88
N HIS A 321 -3.21 -9.21 2.62
CA HIS A 321 -3.57 -10.55 2.15
C HIS A 321 -4.01 -11.47 3.31
N PRO A 322 -4.74 -12.58 3.05
CA PRO A 322 -5.31 -13.44 4.08
C PRO A 322 -4.29 -14.18 4.96
N ASN A 323 -3.04 -14.26 4.50
CA ASN A 323 -1.97 -15.00 5.18
C ASN A 323 -1.17 -14.13 6.17
N MET A 324 -1.53 -12.85 6.33
CA MET A 324 -0.94 -12.00 7.37
C MET A 324 -1.22 -12.58 8.75
N ALA A 325 -0.21 -12.61 9.61
CA ALA A 325 -0.35 -13.06 10.98
C ALA A 325 -1.27 -12.10 11.75
N PRO A 326 -2.37 -12.58 12.36
CA PRO A 326 -3.31 -11.69 13.03
C PRO A 326 -2.69 -11.06 14.28
N ILE A 327 -2.92 -9.76 14.47
CA ILE A 327 -2.50 -9.06 15.69
C ILE A 327 -3.30 -9.58 16.90
N LYS A 328 -2.66 -9.58 18.08
CA LYS A 328 -3.37 -9.90 19.33
C LYS A 328 -4.33 -8.77 19.71
N THR A 329 -5.57 -9.15 20.03
CA THR A 329 -6.61 -8.22 20.47
C THR A 329 -6.98 -8.49 21.94
N ASP A 330 -7.44 -7.47 22.66
CA ASP A 330 -7.96 -7.64 24.03
C ASP A 330 -9.33 -8.33 24.07
N ALA A 331 -10.02 -8.39 22.93
CA ALA A 331 -11.26 -9.13 22.76
C ALA A 331 -11.03 -10.63 22.94
N LYS A 332 -11.87 -11.25 23.79
CA LYS A 332 -11.84 -12.69 24.08
C LYS A 332 -12.87 -13.46 23.24
N GLU A 333 -13.78 -12.73 22.63
CA GLU A 333 -14.86 -13.22 21.80
C GLU A 333 -14.30 -13.87 20.53
N LYS A 334 -14.94 -14.97 20.12
CA LYS A 334 -14.53 -15.72 18.92
C LYS A 334 -14.89 -14.99 17.64
N PHE A 335 -16.06 -14.36 17.59
CA PHE A 335 -16.47 -13.60 16.42
C PHE A 335 -16.23 -12.10 16.61
N LYS A 336 -15.45 -11.51 15.71
CA LYS A 336 -15.03 -10.12 15.78
C LYS A 336 -15.50 -9.39 14.53
N PHE A 337 -16.49 -8.52 14.69
CA PHE A 337 -16.68 -7.44 13.73
C PHE A 337 -15.59 -6.40 13.97
N ILE A 338 -14.99 -5.91 12.89
CA ILE A 338 -13.92 -4.91 12.97
C ILE A 338 -14.20 -3.73 12.06
N THR A 339 -13.68 -2.57 12.43
CA THR A 339 -13.70 -1.39 11.57
C THR A 339 -12.43 -0.56 11.78
N ASN A 340 -11.97 0.10 10.72
CA ASN A 340 -10.83 1.02 10.71
C ASN A 340 -11.25 2.28 9.96
N ALA A 341 -11.48 3.37 10.69
CA ALA A 341 -11.88 4.64 10.12
C ALA A 341 -11.61 5.79 11.09
N THR A 342 -11.40 7.00 10.56
CA THR A 342 -11.36 8.23 11.35
C THR A 342 -12.68 8.45 12.11
N TRP A 343 -12.63 9.01 13.32
CA TRP A 343 -13.84 9.29 14.10
C TRP A 343 -14.57 10.54 13.59
N GLU A 344 -15.18 10.43 12.42
CA GLU A 344 -15.81 11.54 11.73
C GLU A 344 -17.29 11.22 11.45
N PRO A 345 -18.18 12.24 11.44
CA PRO A 345 -19.60 12.04 11.13
C PRO A 345 -19.79 11.22 9.85
N ARG A 346 -18.99 11.49 8.81
CA ARG A 346 -19.01 10.76 7.53
C ARG A 346 -18.88 9.25 7.68
N LYS A 347 -18.06 8.76 8.61
CA LYS A 347 -17.78 7.34 8.80
C LYS A 347 -18.87 6.62 9.60
N ASN A 348 -19.78 7.37 10.22
CA ASN A 348 -20.95 6.88 10.93
C ASN A 348 -20.67 5.81 12.00
N LEU A 349 -19.53 5.93 12.70
CA LEU A 349 -19.12 4.96 13.72
C LEU A 349 -20.05 4.94 14.94
N ARG A 350 -20.70 6.07 15.23
CA ARG A 350 -21.69 6.17 16.31
C ARG A 350 -22.88 5.25 16.07
N ASP A 351 -23.49 5.33 14.89
CA ASP A 351 -24.66 4.52 14.60
C ASP A 351 -24.29 3.05 14.35
N LEU A 352 -23.06 2.75 13.91
CA LEU A 352 -22.52 1.39 13.91
C LEU A 352 -22.54 0.78 15.32
N ILE A 353 -22.05 1.49 16.33
CA ILE A 353 -22.05 1.01 17.72
C ILE A 353 -23.48 0.81 18.23
N ILE A 354 -24.38 1.73 17.92
CA ILE A 354 -25.81 1.62 18.29
C ILE A 354 -26.42 0.39 17.61
N ALA A 355 -26.27 0.23 16.30
CA ALA A 355 -26.78 -0.93 15.56
C ALA A 355 -26.25 -2.24 16.15
N PHE A 356 -24.94 -2.33 16.36
CA PHE A 356 -24.29 -3.53 16.88
C PHE A 356 -24.79 -3.91 18.28
N THR A 357 -24.84 -2.96 19.21
CA THR A 357 -25.25 -3.23 20.60
C THR A 357 -26.75 -3.48 20.77
N ASN A 358 -27.57 -3.10 19.78
CA ASN A 358 -28.99 -3.47 19.74
C ASN A 358 -29.22 -4.84 19.05
N GLU A 359 -28.29 -5.27 18.19
CA GLU A 359 -28.41 -6.54 17.47
C GLU A 359 -27.86 -7.74 18.24
N PHE A 360 -26.76 -7.54 18.96
CA PHE A 360 -26.08 -8.61 19.69
C PHE A 360 -26.11 -8.36 21.19
N SER A 361 -26.32 -9.44 21.94
CA SER A 361 -26.32 -9.46 23.40
C SER A 361 -24.96 -9.87 23.97
N ARG A 362 -24.72 -9.60 25.25
CA ARG A 362 -23.47 -9.98 25.96
C ARG A 362 -23.27 -11.49 26.10
N ASP A 363 -24.32 -12.28 25.96
CA ASP A 363 -24.27 -13.73 26.08
C ASP A 363 -23.83 -14.39 24.76
N GLU A 364 -23.83 -13.64 23.66
CA GLU A 364 -23.30 -14.10 22.38
C GLU A 364 -21.78 -13.91 22.32
N ASP A 365 -21.08 -14.89 21.75
CA ASP A 365 -19.61 -14.92 21.64
C ASP A 365 -19.11 -14.02 20.48
N VAL A 366 -19.49 -12.73 20.57
CA VAL A 366 -19.32 -11.73 19.52
C VAL A 366 -18.97 -10.36 20.08
N CYS A 367 -18.07 -9.64 19.42
CA CYS A 367 -17.74 -8.26 19.75
C CYS A 367 -17.56 -7.38 18.51
N LEU A 368 -17.56 -6.06 18.73
CA LEU A 368 -17.15 -5.06 17.76
C LEU A 368 -15.83 -4.41 18.20
N ILE A 369 -14.82 -4.38 17.32
CA ILE A 369 -13.56 -3.68 17.52
C ILE A 369 -13.49 -2.49 16.57
N VAL A 370 -13.46 -1.29 17.14
CA VAL A 370 -13.36 -0.02 16.41
C VAL A 370 -11.95 0.52 16.56
N LYS A 371 -11.11 0.32 15.54
CA LYS A 371 -9.87 1.06 15.41
C LYS A 371 -10.21 2.42 14.81
N THR A 372 -9.81 3.48 15.50
CA THR A 372 -10.10 4.84 15.08
C THR A 372 -8.94 5.78 15.41
N MET A 373 -9.08 7.01 14.97
CA MET A 373 -8.26 8.14 15.36
C MET A 373 -9.12 9.39 15.41
N SER A 374 -8.88 10.23 16.42
CA SER A 374 -9.48 11.56 16.49
C SER A 374 -8.97 12.43 15.34
N SER A 375 -9.87 13.13 14.65
CA SER A 375 -9.49 14.21 13.72
C SER A 375 -9.65 15.56 14.39
N ALA A 376 -8.92 16.58 13.94
CA ALA A 376 -8.99 17.94 14.48
C ALA A 376 -10.40 18.56 14.40
N LEU A 377 -11.27 17.99 13.57
CA LEU A 377 -12.63 18.43 13.32
C LEU A 377 -13.68 17.63 14.11
N SER A 378 -13.25 16.63 14.89
CA SER A 378 -14.13 15.73 15.64
C SER A 378 -14.17 16.08 17.13
N GLN A 379 -15.28 15.76 17.80
CA GLN A 379 -15.29 15.71 19.27
C GLN A 379 -14.38 14.57 19.76
N PRO A 380 -13.80 14.67 20.98
CA PRO A 380 -12.98 13.60 21.53
C PRO A 380 -13.73 12.26 21.51
N VAL A 381 -13.12 11.23 20.91
CA VAL A 381 -13.72 9.88 20.73
C VAL A 381 -14.31 9.35 22.03
N LYS A 382 -13.57 9.47 23.14
CA LYS A 382 -14.02 9.05 24.47
C LYS A 382 -15.34 9.71 24.90
N LYS A 383 -15.49 11.01 24.65
CA LYS A 383 -16.70 11.76 25.04
C LYS A 383 -17.91 11.32 24.20
N GLU A 384 -17.72 11.14 22.90
CA GLU A 384 -18.78 10.66 21.99
C GLU A 384 -19.20 9.23 22.34
N THR A 385 -18.24 8.33 22.58
CA THR A 385 -18.52 6.94 22.95
C THR A 385 -19.24 6.82 24.30
N GLU A 386 -18.86 7.60 25.32
CA GLU A 386 -19.55 7.65 26.60
C GLU A 386 -20.98 8.22 26.50
N ALA A 387 -21.24 9.07 25.50
CA ALA A 387 -22.57 9.63 25.24
C ALA A 387 -23.51 8.65 24.50
N ILE A 388 -22.99 7.56 23.94
CA ILE A 388 -23.80 6.52 23.29
C ILE A 388 -24.54 5.74 24.37
N LYS A 389 -25.88 5.84 24.35
CA LYS A 389 -26.76 5.07 25.23
C LYS A 389 -26.91 3.63 24.70
N ALA A 390 -25.85 2.85 24.79
CA ALA A 390 -25.87 1.43 24.43
C ALA A 390 -26.71 0.64 25.46
N PRO A 391 -27.48 -0.38 25.03
CA PRO A 391 -28.17 -1.29 25.93
C PRO A 391 -27.18 -1.93 26.92
N ARG A 392 -27.54 -2.00 28.21
CA ARG A 392 -26.68 -2.60 29.25
C ARG A 392 -26.35 -4.07 28.94
N GLU A 393 -27.29 -4.78 28.34
CA GLU A 393 -27.17 -6.18 27.91
C GLU A 393 -26.59 -6.33 26.49
N GLY A 394 -26.23 -5.23 25.82
CA GLY A 394 -25.62 -5.24 24.49
C GLY A 394 -24.19 -5.75 24.50
N ALA A 395 -23.81 -6.43 23.41
CA ALA A 395 -22.50 -7.05 23.20
C ALA A 395 -21.33 -6.06 23.38
N ARG A 396 -20.13 -6.60 23.60
CA ARG A 396 -18.96 -5.78 23.93
C ARG A 396 -18.45 -5.00 22.72
N VAL A 397 -18.08 -3.74 22.97
CA VAL A 397 -17.46 -2.85 21.99
C VAL A 397 -16.11 -2.40 22.52
N TYR A 398 -15.08 -2.57 21.71
CA TYR A 398 -13.70 -2.19 21.99
C TYR A 398 -13.32 -1.03 21.07
N VAL A 399 -13.23 0.18 21.60
CA VAL A 399 -12.80 1.36 20.83
C VAL A 399 -11.34 1.63 21.15
N LYS A 400 -10.50 1.70 20.12
CA LYS A 400 -9.05 1.91 20.21
C LYS A 400 -8.61 3.07 19.35
N GLU A 401 -8.02 4.09 19.98
CA GLU A 401 -7.39 5.21 19.31
C GLU A 401 -5.91 4.90 19.06
N ASP A 402 -5.63 4.07 18.05
CA ASP A 402 -4.30 3.55 17.77
C ASP A 402 -3.84 3.93 16.36
N ILE A 403 -2.60 4.41 16.27
CA ILE A 403 -1.84 4.52 15.02
C ILE A 403 -1.01 3.25 14.91
N LEU A 404 -1.36 2.40 13.94
CA LEU A 404 -0.62 1.19 13.64
C LEU A 404 0.34 1.46 12.48
N PRO A 405 1.59 0.97 12.54
CA PRO A 405 2.46 0.88 11.39
C PRO A 405 1.79 0.12 10.23
N THR A 406 2.17 0.43 8.99
CA THR A 406 1.59 -0.15 7.77
C THR A 406 1.59 -1.68 7.84
N GLU A 407 2.70 -2.26 8.31
CA GLU A 407 2.91 -3.70 8.41
C GLU A 407 2.00 -4.41 9.43
N GLN A 408 1.38 -3.65 10.35
CA GLN A 408 0.41 -4.15 11.31
C GLN A 408 -1.05 -3.96 10.87
N LEU A 409 -1.33 -3.16 9.83
CA LEU A 409 -2.71 -2.95 9.35
C LEU A 409 -3.32 -4.23 8.76
N GLY A 410 -2.58 -4.97 7.93
CA GLY A 410 -3.01 -6.29 7.46
C GLY A 410 -3.27 -7.28 8.61
N CYS A 411 -2.44 -7.21 9.65
CA CYS A 411 -2.58 -8.00 10.88
C CYS A 411 -3.85 -7.64 11.66
N PHE A 412 -4.24 -6.36 11.67
CA PHE A 412 -5.50 -5.92 12.25
C PHE A 412 -6.70 -6.48 11.49
N TYR A 413 -6.68 -6.41 10.16
CA TYR A 413 -7.77 -6.95 9.35
C TYR A 413 -7.93 -8.46 9.54
N THR A 414 -6.84 -9.22 9.45
CA THR A 414 -6.86 -10.69 9.61
C THR A 414 -7.21 -11.16 11.04
N ALA A 415 -7.13 -10.29 12.04
CA ALA A 415 -7.63 -10.57 13.38
C ALA A 415 -9.16 -10.54 13.50
N GLY A 416 -9.87 -10.00 12.50
CA GLY A 416 -11.33 -9.91 12.44
C GLY A 416 -11.99 -11.02 11.62
N ASN A 417 -13.29 -11.21 11.84
CA ASN A 417 -14.12 -12.13 11.05
C ASN A 417 -14.91 -11.39 9.97
N CYS A 418 -15.36 -10.17 10.22
CA CYS A 418 -16.09 -9.36 9.24
C CYS A 418 -15.74 -7.88 9.42
N PHE A 419 -15.52 -7.17 8.31
CA PHE A 419 -15.31 -5.74 8.34
C PHE A 419 -16.64 -5.00 8.11
N VAL A 420 -16.92 -3.99 8.93
CA VAL A 420 -18.18 -3.24 8.86
C VAL A 420 -17.90 -1.74 8.85
N LEU A 421 -18.39 -1.03 7.85
CA LEU A 421 -18.29 0.42 7.75
C LEU A 421 -19.54 0.99 7.09
N PRO A 422 -20.56 1.40 7.85
CA PRO A 422 -21.78 2.01 7.33
C PRO A 422 -21.55 3.49 7.03
N THR A 423 -20.54 3.81 6.23
CA THR A 423 -20.15 5.18 5.88
C THR A 423 -21.27 5.91 5.12
N HIS A 424 -21.41 7.22 5.33
CA HIS A 424 -22.31 8.05 4.54
C HIS A 424 -21.80 8.29 3.11
N GLY A 425 -20.48 8.17 2.89
CA GLY A 425 -19.87 8.31 1.58
C GLY A 425 -18.35 8.18 1.63
N GLU A 426 -17.77 7.66 0.54
CA GLU A 426 -16.32 7.52 0.35
C GLU A 426 -15.92 8.02 -1.04
N GLY A 427 -14.77 8.68 -1.13
CA GLY A 427 -14.11 8.96 -2.42
C GLY A 427 -13.59 7.68 -3.09
N TRP A 428 -13.01 6.78 -2.29
CA TRP A 428 -12.64 5.42 -2.72
C TRP A 428 -13.04 4.35 -1.70
N GLY A 429 -12.62 4.56 -0.44
CA GLY A 429 -12.87 3.61 0.65
C GLY A 429 -11.74 2.61 0.86
N LEU A 430 -10.48 3.08 0.93
CA LEU A 430 -9.29 2.25 1.12
C LEU A 430 -9.46 1.14 2.21
N PRO A 431 -9.99 1.42 3.43
CA PRO A 431 -10.16 0.37 4.44
C PRO A 431 -11.07 -0.79 4.00
N ILE A 432 -12.04 -0.52 3.12
CA ILE A 432 -12.96 -1.52 2.56
C ILE A 432 -12.15 -2.47 1.64
N PHE A 433 -11.33 -1.90 0.75
CA PHE A 433 -10.48 -2.68 -0.15
C PHE A 433 -9.40 -3.45 0.60
N GLU A 434 -8.77 -2.85 1.61
CA GLU A 434 -7.78 -3.51 2.47
C GLU A 434 -8.38 -4.73 3.19
N ALA A 435 -9.60 -4.60 3.74
CA ALA A 435 -10.31 -5.69 4.40
C ALA A 435 -10.67 -6.82 3.42
N LEU A 436 -11.17 -6.48 2.22
CA LEU A 436 -11.43 -7.45 1.15
C LEU A 436 -10.14 -8.16 0.73
N ALA A 437 -9.04 -7.42 0.56
CA ALA A 437 -7.73 -7.97 0.22
C ALA A 437 -7.22 -8.94 1.29
N CYS A 438 -7.53 -8.71 2.58
CA CYS A 438 -7.29 -9.64 3.69
C CYS A 438 -8.31 -10.80 3.77
N GLY A 439 -9.29 -10.84 2.87
CA GLY A 439 -10.26 -11.91 2.72
C GLY A 439 -11.38 -11.88 3.77
N LEU A 440 -11.76 -10.71 4.27
CA LEU A 440 -12.90 -10.55 5.16
C LEU A 440 -14.18 -10.33 4.34
N PRO A 441 -15.30 -10.97 4.72
CA PRO A 441 -16.62 -10.48 4.35
C PRO A 441 -16.78 -9.03 4.82
N VAL A 442 -17.44 -8.22 4.01
CA VAL A 442 -17.53 -6.78 4.20
C VAL A 442 -18.98 -6.34 4.17
N ILE A 443 -19.37 -5.54 5.15
CA ILE A 443 -20.66 -4.85 5.21
C ILE A 443 -20.38 -3.35 5.08
N THR A 444 -20.87 -2.72 4.01
CA THR A 444 -20.70 -1.29 3.75
C THR A 444 -21.94 -0.69 3.12
N THR A 445 -22.09 0.63 3.15
CA THR A 445 -23.21 1.31 2.49
C THR A 445 -23.16 1.15 0.97
N GLY A 446 -24.30 0.83 0.35
CA GLY A 446 -24.45 0.72 -1.10
C GLY A 446 -24.46 2.05 -1.85
N TYR A 447 -23.52 2.95 -1.54
CA TYR A 447 -23.46 4.31 -2.08
C TYR A 447 -22.04 4.70 -2.55
N GLY A 448 -21.94 5.63 -3.50
CA GLY A 448 -20.69 6.23 -3.96
C GLY A 448 -19.72 5.25 -4.61
N ALA A 449 -18.42 5.51 -4.48
CA ALA A 449 -17.36 4.71 -5.08
C ALA A 449 -17.40 3.21 -4.72
N PRO A 450 -17.64 2.79 -3.45
CA PRO A 450 -17.78 1.38 -3.11
C PRO A 450 -18.93 0.68 -3.85
N ASN A 451 -20.04 1.38 -4.12
CA ASN A 451 -21.18 0.79 -4.83
C ASN A 451 -20.88 0.52 -6.31
N GLU A 452 -20.09 1.38 -6.97
CA GLU A 452 -19.65 1.15 -8.35
C GLU A 452 -18.59 0.04 -8.43
N THR A 453 -17.59 0.12 -7.56
CA THR A 453 -16.34 -0.65 -7.71
C THR A 453 -16.42 -2.07 -7.15
N LEU A 454 -17.35 -2.33 -6.22
CA LEU A 454 -17.53 -3.63 -5.58
C LEU A 454 -18.70 -4.42 -6.17
N ARG A 455 -19.05 -4.14 -7.42
CA ARG A 455 -19.99 -4.93 -8.23
C ARG A 455 -19.27 -5.67 -9.35
N ASP A 456 -19.81 -6.82 -9.74
CA ASP A 456 -19.39 -7.54 -10.93
C ASP A 456 -19.96 -6.91 -12.21
N ASP A 457 -19.63 -7.49 -13.37
CA ASP A 457 -20.08 -6.98 -14.67
C ASP A 457 -21.59 -7.11 -14.89
N ASN A 458 -22.30 -7.90 -14.08
CA ASN A 458 -23.76 -8.00 -14.10
C ASN A 458 -24.44 -6.98 -13.15
N GLY A 459 -23.64 -6.19 -12.41
CA GLY A 459 -24.12 -5.26 -11.42
C GLY A 459 -24.45 -5.90 -10.08
N GLU A 460 -24.09 -7.17 -9.84
CA GLU A 460 -24.29 -7.83 -8.55
C GLU A 460 -23.12 -7.54 -7.60
N PRO A 461 -23.33 -7.47 -6.27
CA PRO A 461 -22.23 -7.30 -5.32
C PRO A 461 -21.21 -8.43 -5.46
N LEU A 462 -19.92 -8.09 -5.36
CA LEU A 462 -18.86 -9.11 -5.35
C LEU A 462 -19.09 -10.12 -4.21
N PRO A 463 -18.70 -11.39 -4.36
CA PRO A 463 -18.93 -12.41 -3.35
C PRO A 463 -18.42 -12.00 -1.94
N GLY A 464 -19.30 -12.01 -0.95
CA GLY A 464 -18.95 -11.63 0.44
C GLY A 464 -19.00 -10.12 0.71
N VAL A 465 -19.41 -9.30 -0.27
CA VAL A 465 -19.78 -7.89 -0.09
C VAL A 465 -21.28 -7.79 0.17
N HIS A 466 -21.63 -7.10 1.25
CA HIS A 466 -23.00 -6.87 1.69
C HIS A 466 -23.25 -5.37 1.70
N PHE A 467 -24.05 -4.89 0.75
CA PHE A 467 -24.47 -3.50 0.75
C PHE A 467 -25.62 -3.27 1.72
N VAL A 468 -25.48 -2.24 2.55
CA VAL A 468 -26.53 -1.70 3.41
C VAL A 468 -27.36 -0.72 2.59
N ASP A 469 -28.67 -0.89 2.65
CA ASP A 469 -29.64 0.04 2.09
C ASP A 469 -29.51 1.42 2.72
N TRP A 470 -29.82 2.45 1.95
CA TRP A 470 -29.70 3.83 2.41
C TRP A 470 -30.84 4.70 1.89
N GLU A 471 -30.96 5.88 2.47
CA GLU A 471 -31.79 6.98 1.98
C GLU A 471 -30.95 8.25 1.86
N GLU A 472 -31.31 9.14 0.95
CA GLU A 472 -30.59 10.40 0.77
C GLU A 472 -30.86 11.35 1.95
N GLY A 473 -29.81 11.93 2.51
CA GLY A 473 -29.92 12.91 3.58
C GLY A 473 -28.89 14.02 3.49
N GLU A 474 -29.11 15.09 4.26
CA GLU A 474 -28.18 16.22 4.33
C GLU A 474 -26.86 15.84 4.98
N ALA A 475 -25.76 16.31 4.40
CA ALA A 475 -24.42 16.13 4.94
C ALA A 475 -24.26 16.94 6.24
N LYS A 476 -24.18 16.25 7.37
CA LYS A 476 -23.91 16.87 8.68
C LYS A 476 -22.44 16.77 8.97
N THR A 477 -21.70 17.81 8.62
CA THR A 477 -20.25 17.82 8.72
C THR A 477 -19.69 19.22 8.94
N SER A 478 -18.50 19.28 9.53
CA SER A 478 -17.69 20.49 9.67
C SER A 478 -16.84 20.79 8.43
N TYR A 479 -16.83 19.90 7.42
CA TYR A 479 -16.16 20.16 6.15
C TYR A 479 -16.93 21.19 5.34
N VAL A 480 -16.37 22.39 5.20
CA VAL A 480 -16.98 23.51 4.46
C VAL A 480 -17.36 23.13 3.02
N TYR A 481 -16.57 22.28 2.36
CA TYR A 481 -16.85 21.83 0.99
C TYR A 481 -18.04 20.87 0.86
N LEU A 482 -18.56 20.34 1.98
CA LEU A 482 -19.76 19.50 2.02
C LEU A 482 -20.98 20.26 2.58
N GLU A 483 -20.85 21.56 2.87
CA GLU A 483 -21.97 22.37 3.33
C GLU A 483 -23.08 22.43 2.27
N GLY A 484 -24.31 22.12 2.68
CA GLY A 484 -25.48 22.04 1.78
C GLY A 484 -25.48 20.83 0.82
N ASN A 485 -24.52 19.91 0.95
CA ASN A 485 -24.48 18.70 0.13
C ASN A 485 -25.36 17.58 0.71
N LYS A 486 -25.48 16.50 -0.05
CA LYS A 486 -26.20 15.29 0.35
C LYS A 486 -25.31 14.07 0.28
N TRP A 487 -25.62 13.08 1.10
CA TRP A 487 -24.93 11.79 1.18
C TRP A 487 -25.91 10.68 1.57
N ALA A 488 -25.44 9.43 1.59
CA ALA A 488 -26.26 8.31 2.02
C ALA A 488 -26.43 8.29 3.54
N ILE A 489 -27.65 8.06 4.02
CA ILE A 489 -27.97 7.72 5.41
C ILE A 489 -28.28 6.22 5.44
N PRO A 490 -27.37 5.37 5.94
CA PRO A 490 -27.59 3.93 5.98
C PRO A 490 -28.75 3.56 6.91
N LYS A 491 -29.58 2.61 6.48
CA LYS A 491 -30.71 2.12 7.26
C LYS A 491 -30.20 1.18 8.36
N ILE A 492 -30.40 1.59 9.62
CA ILE A 492 -29.91 0.85 10.79
C ILE A 492 -30.46 -0.57 10.87
N GLU A 493 -31.74 -0.78 10.58
CA GLU A 493 -32.33 -2.12 10.63
C GLU A 493 -31.74 -3.07 9.57
N ASP A 494 -31.40 -2.57 8.38
CA ASP A 494 -30.73 -3.39 7.37
C ASP A 494 -29.28 -3.66 7.76
N LEU A 495 -28.54 -2.67 8.29
CA LEU A 495 -27.19 -2.88 8.84
C LEU A 495 -27.18 -4.00 9.89
N ARG A 496 -28.14 -3.98 10.82
CA ARG A 496 -28.32 -5.03 11.84
C ARG A 496 -28.57 -6.40 11.20
N ALA A 497 -29.52 -6.48 10.27
CA ALA A 497 -29.84 -7.72 9.56
C ALA A 497 -28.62 -8.29 8.80
N LYS A 498 -27.82 -7.44 8.14
CA LYS A 498 -26.59 -7.87 7.46
C LYS A 498 -25.53 -8.37 8.43
N MET A 499 -25.33 -7.70 9.56
CA MET A 499 -24.40 -8.19 10.59
C MET A 499 -24.84 -9.54 11.12
N ARG A 500 -26.13 -9.70 11.48
CA ARG A 500 -26.71 -10.98 11.91
C ARG A 500 -26.50 -12.08 10.88
N PHE A 501 -26.79 -11.79 9.62
CA PHE A 501 -26.61 -12.73 8.51
C PHE A 501 -25.17 -13.22 8.40
N VAL A 502 -24.17 -12.32 8.40
CA VAL A 502 -22.77 -12.70 8.27
C VAL A 502 -22.28 -13.47 9.50
N PHE A 503 -22.73 -13.11 10.70
CA PHE A 503 -22.41 -13.85 11.93
C PHE A 503 -22.88 -15.30 11.86
N GLU A 504 -24.13 -15.53 11.43
CA GLU A 504 -24.73 -16.86 11.34
C GLU A 504 -24.18 -17.70 10.17
N ASN A 505 -23.74 -17.05 9.09
CA ASN A 505 -23.31 -17.70 7.85
C ASN A 505 -21.80 -17.56 7.57
N TYR A 506 -21.00 -17.27 8.60
CA TYR A 506 -19.59 -16.86 8.47
C TYR A 506 -18.74 -17.78 7.60
N LYS A 507 -18.88 -19.11 7.72
CA LYS A 507 -18.04 -20.06 6.98
C LYS A 507 -18.21 -19.90 5.47
N GLU A 508 -19.45 -19.76 5.01
CA GLU A 508 -19.74 -19.57 3.59
C GLU A 508 -19.36 -18.16 3.13
N GLU A 509 -19.63 -17.14 3.95
CA GLU A 509 -19.25 -15.76 3.64
C GLU A 509 -17.73 -15.60 3.57
N LYS A 510 -16.96 -16.24 4.46
CA LYS A 510 -15.49 -16.25 4.41
C LYS A 510 -14.97 -16.87 3.12
N LYS A 511 -15.57 -17.98 2.67
CA LYS A 511 -15.22 -18.63 1.40
C LYS A 511 -15.49 -17.72 0.21
N LYS A 512 -16.61 -16.98 0.22
CA LYS A 512 -16.92 -15.96 -0.80
C LYS A 512 -15.91 -14.82 -0.78
N ALA A 513 -15.63 -14.28 0.40
CA ALA A 513 -14.68 -13.19 0.59
C ALA A 513 -13.26 -13.54 0.15
N LEU A 514 -12.79 -14.79 0.34
CA LEU A 514 -11.49 -15.24 -0.17
C LEU A 514 -11.40 -15.22 -1.70
N LYS A 515 -12.51 -15.42 -2.42
CA LYS A 515 -12.53 -15.24 -3.89
C LYS A 515 -12.40 -13.76 -4.26
N THR A 516 -13.16 -12.90 -3.59
CA THR A 516 -13.07 -11.44 -3.79
C THR A 516 -11.69 -10.90 -3.43
N SER A 517 -11.06 -11.48 -2.42
CA SER A 517 -9.69 -11.17 -2.00
C SER A 517 -8.66 -11.33 -3.12
N GLU A 518 -8.76 -12.41 -3.91
CA GLU A 518 -7.91 -12.61 -5.09
C GLU A 518 -8.18 -11.55 -6.17
N ILE A 519 -9.46 -11.26 -6.44
CA ILE A 519 -9.87 -10.22 -7.40
C ILE A 519 -9.29 -8.86 -7.00
N ILE A 520 -9.44 -8.47 -5.72
CA ILE A 520 -8.95 -7.17 -5.23
C ILE A 520 -7.43 -7.08 -5.33
N ARG A 521 -6.68 -8.10 -4.89
CA ARG A 521 -5.21 -8.08 -4.97
C ARG A 521 -4.67 -8.02 -6.40
N GLN A 522 -5.38 -8.61 -7.36
CA GLN A 522 -4.96 -8.60 -8.76
C GLN A 522 -5.36 -7.30 -9.47
N LYS A 523 -6.64 -6.93 -9.38
CA LYS A 523 -7.22 -5.81 -10.15
C LYS A 523 -6.92 -4.44 -9.55
N TYR A 524 -6.81 -4.36 -8.22
CA TYR A 524 -6.65 -3.11 -7.48
C TYR A 524 -5.34 -3.08 -6.70
N SER A 525 -4.26 -3.68 -7.23
CA SER A 525 -2.92 -3.35 -6.73
C SER A 525 -2.53 -1.94 -7.16
N TRP A 526 -1.71 -1.24 -6.37
CA TRP A 526 -1.21 0.09 -6.76
C TRP A 526 -0.50 0.10 -8.11
N ASP A 527 0.20 -0.99 -8.46
CA ASP A 527 0.85 -1.12 -9.78
C ASP A 527 -0.18 -1.23 -10.91
N ALA A 528 -1.26 -2.00 -10.74
CA ALA A 528 -2.34 -2.08 -11.71
C ALA A 528 -3.08 -0.73 -11.85
N CYS A 529 -3.33 -0.05 -10.73
CA CYS A 529 -4.00 1.24 -10.68
C CYS A 529 -3.16 2.40 -11.23
N ALA A 530 -1.84 2.26 -11.32
CA ALA A 530 -0.96 3.24 -11.95
C ALA A 530 -0.92 3.11 -13.49
N VAL A 531 -1.37 1.98 -14.07
CA VAL A 531 -1.33 1.77 -15.54
C VAL A 531 -2.07 2.88 -16.31
N PRO A 532 -3.31 3.27 -15.94
CA PRO A 532 -3.99 4.38 -16.62
C PRO A 532 -3.23 5.71 -16.55
N ILE A 533 -2.54 5.99 -15.44
CA ILE A 533 -1.68 7.17 -15.32
C ILE A 533 -0.55 7.09 -16.34
N ILE A 534 0.16 5.95 -16.39
CA ILE A 534 1.29 5.73 -17.29
C ILE A 534 0.87 5.87 -18.76
N GLU A 535 -0.28 5.32 -19.13
CA GLU A 535 -0.84 5.46 -20.48
C GLU A 535 -1.16 6.92 -20.83
N ARG A 536 -1.81 7.64 -19.92
CA ARG A 536 -2.07 9.08 -20.10
C ARG A 536 -0.79 9.90 -20.24
N LEU A 537 0.23 9.61 -19.44
CA LEU A 537 1.53 10.29 -19.56
C LEU A 537 2.16 10.03 -20.93
N LYS A 538 2.12 8.80 -21.46
CA LYS A 538 2.62 8.51 -22.81
C LYS A 538 1.92 9.35 -23.87
N ASP A 539 0.61 9.46 -23.78
CA ASP A 539 -0.19 10.27 -24.72
C ASP A 539 0.15 11.75 -24.61
N ILE A 540 0.25 12.30 -23.40
CA ILE A 540 0.59 13.72 -23.17
C ILE A 540 1.94 14.06 -23.81
N TYR A 541 2.96 13.22 -23.60
CA TYR A 541 4.28 13.40 -24.19
C TYR A 541 4.35 13.13 -25.70
N ALA A 542 3.34 12.47 -26.27
CA ALA A 542 3.23 12.29 -27.71
C ALA A 542 2.58 13.51 -28.39
N THR A 543 1.75 14.27 -27.66
CA THR A 543 0.97 15.40 -28.21
C THR A 543 1.51 16.79 -27.82
N HIS A 544 2.31 16.89 -26.76
CA HIS A 544 2.87 18.12 -26.22
C HIS A 544 4.36 17.97 -25.94
#